data_AF-A0A665WKQ2-F1
#
_entry.id   AF-A0A665WKQ2-F1
#
_cell.length_a   1.000
_cell.length_b   1.000
_cell.length_c   1.000
_cell.angle_alpha   90.00
_cell.angle_beta   90.00
_cell.angle_gamma   90.00
#
_symmetry.space_group_name_H-M   'P 1'
#
loop_
_entity.id
_entity.type
_entity.pdbx_description
1 polymer ?
#
loop_
_entity_poly.entity_id
_entity_poly.type
_entity_poly.pdbx_seq_one_letter_code
_entity_poly.pdbx_strand_id
1 'polypeptide(L)'
;VMIAGEGEEPQDETRGAKQSFGKMALLFSLQGFKYFQPWLRGKEELLLTVVNEDLVSFSVGGKKKSGRSHNLTSAPSPWDWLISPFVFRDPSSEEHLLPASPSEREIAVPEVNCTLFLLAGYVKYGRPYAWIRSNHERLVNIGGTDSLVRDTPMKLKSISDWQTRGIRVWDIVSELVCLCTIPSPSNPFALDMRYIQSLPFPDRFLVTGALLNFLEMYVVYGNRDELHYDKVVEEVKPLRRLHVQSLLELQRCRDTSRLSCSPAAQDSSEEE
;
A
#
# COMPACT_ATOMS: atom_id res chain seq x y z
N VAL A 1 0.41 -58.42 16.84
CA VAL A 1 -0.44 -57.79 15.80
C VAL A 1 -1.10 -56.59 16.45
N MET A 2 -0.56 -55.38 16.24
CA MET A 2 -1.19 -54.13 16.64
C MET A 2 -1.21 -53.19 15.43
N ILE A 3 -2.36 -52.55 15.30
CA ILE A 3 -2.90 -51.86 14.13
C ILE A 3 -2.17 -50.52 13.95
N ALA A 4 -1.73 -50.25 12.72
CA ALA A 4 -1.24 -48.93 12.31
C ALA A 4 -2.44 -47.99 12.10
N GLY A 5 -2.50 -46.92 12.89
CA GLY A 5 -3.42 -45.80 12.64
C GLY A 5 -2.86 -44.92 11.53
N GLU A 6 -3.67 -44.73 10.50
CA GLU A 6 -3.45 -43.75 9.44
C GLU A 6 -3.40 -42.34 10.05
N GLY A 7 -2.35 -41.58 9.70
CA GLY A 7 -2.24 -40.18 10.06
C GLY A 7 -3.18 -39.34 9.22
N GLU A 8 -4.12 -38.66 9.86
CA GLU A 8 -4.87 -37.57 9.26
C GLU A 8 -3.90 -36.46 8.80
N GLU A 9 -3.91 -36.17 7.50
CA GLU A 9 -3.24 -35.00 6.92
C GLU A 9 -3.95 -33.69 7.36
N PRO A 10 -3.21 -32.58 7.59
CA PRO A 10 -3.78 -31.32 8.04
C PRO A 10 -4.38 -30.53 6.87
N GLN A 11 -5.53 -30.98 6.34
CA GLN A 11 -6.22 -30.30 5.23
C GLN A 11 -6.87 -28.95 5.64
N ASP A 12 -7.15 -28.73 6.92
CA ASP A 12 -7.81 -27.51 7.40
C ASP A 12 -6.85 -26.31 7.54
N GLU A 13 -5.59 -26.55 7.89
CA GLU A 13 -4.58 -25.50 8.05
C GLU A 13 -4.21 -24.86 6.69
N THR A 14 -4.19 -25.68 5.65
CA THR A 14 -3.89 -25.26 4.27
C THR A 14 -5.00 -24.37 3.69
N ARG A 15 -6.26 -24.59 4.07
CA ARG A 15 -7.41 -23.77 3.66
C ARG A 15 -7.37 -22.40 4.34
N GLY A 16 -7.06 -22.36 5.63
CA GLY A 16 -6.89 -21.11 6.39
C GLY A 16 -5.80 -20.21 5.81
N ALA A 17 -4.65 -20.78 5.46
CA ALA A 17 -3.54 -20.05 4.85
C ALA A 17 -3.89 -19.47 3.46
N LYS A 18 -4.50 -20.27 2.57
CA LYS A 18 -4.95 -19.83 1.23
C LYS A 18 -6.00 -18.72 1.32
N GLN A 19 -6.97 -18.86 2.22
CA GLN A 19 -8.03 -17.87 2.39
C GLN A 19 -7.53 -16.58 3.05
N SER A 20 -6.51 -16.69 3.91
CA SER A 20 -5.79 -15.53 4.45
C SER A 20 -5.13 -14.74 3.32
N PHE A 21 -4.40 -15.40 2.41
CA PHE A 21 -3.64 -14.72 1.34
C PHE A 21 -4.54 -14.09 0.26
N GLY A 22 -5.67 -14.70 -0.06
CA GLY A 22 -6.66 -14.09 -0.97
C GLY A 22 -7.26 -12.78 -0.43
N LYS A 23 -7.49 -12.69 0.89
CA LYS A 23 -7.92 -11.44 1.54
C LYS A 23 -6.80 -10.39 1.61
N MET A 24 -5.54 -10.82 1.57
CA MET A 24 -4.38 -9.92 1.53
C MET A 24 -4.25 -9.21 0.17
N ALA A 25 -4.61 -9.84 -0.94
CA ALA A 25 -4.56 -9.21 -2.26
C ALA A 25 -5.34 -7.87 -2.29
N LEU A 26 -6.44 -7.77 -1.52
CA LEU A 26 -7.21 -6.53 -1.37
C LEU A 26 -6.44 -5.43 -0.64
N LEU A 27 -5.64 -5.76 0.38
CA LEU A 27 -4.81 -4.80 1.11
C LEU A 27 -3.70 -4.25 0.22
N PHE A 28 -3.17 -5.11 -0.65
CA PHE A 28 -1.99 -4.83 -1.44
C PHE A 28 -2.25 -4.26 -2.84
N SER A 29 -3.51 -4.05 -3.20
CA SER A 29 -3.91 -3.23 -4.33
C SER A 29 -4.24 -1.78 -3.94
N LEU A 30 -4.15 -1.43 -2.66
CA LEU A 30 -4.55 -0.10 -2.17
C LEU A 30 -3.44 0.91 -2.36
N GLN A 31 -3.83 2.11 -2.78
CA GLN A 31 -2.98 3.29 -2.84
C GLN A 31 -3.51 4.36 -1.89
N GLY A 32 -2.64 5.27 -1.45
CA GLY A 32 -2.98 6.39 -0.57
C GLY A 32 -2.49 6.29 0.87
N PHE A 33 -1.54 5.39 1.16
CA PHE A 33 -0.81 5.41 2.44
C PHE A 33 0.38 6.36 2.37
N LYS A 34 0.72 6.97 3.50
CA LYS A 34 1.83 7.93 3.58
C LYS A 34 3.21 7.27 3.57
N TYR A 35 3.33 6.12 4.24
CA TYR A 35 4.63 5.52 4.56
C TYR A 35 5.01 4.34 3.69
N PHE A 36 4.06 3.77 2.97
CA PHE A 36 4.33 2.61 2.13
C PHE A 36 3.42 2.57 0.91
N GLN A 37 3.85 1.85 -0.10
CA GLN A 37 3.07 1.58 -1.29
C GLN A 37 3.16 0.10 -1.64
N PRO A 38 2.04 -0.63 -1.62
CA PRO A 38 2.02 -2.02 -2.00
C PRO A 38 1.74 -2.21 -3.49
N TRP A 39 2.28 -3.30 -4.04
CA TRP A 39 2.11 -3.71 -5.42
C TRP A 39 1.93 -5.22 -5.49
N LEU A 40 0.79 -5.67 -6.02
CA LEU A 40 0.56 -7.09 -6.24
C LEU A 40 1.43 -7.60 -7.40
N ARG A 41 2.35 -8.52 -7.11
CA ARG A 41 3.26 -9.13 -8.09
C ARG A 41 2.74 -10.48 -8.60
N GLY A 42 2.03 -11.22 -7.75
CA GLY A 42 1.49 -12.53 -8.11
C GLY A 42 0.41 -12.98 -7.13
N LYS A 43 -0.06 -14.22 -7.27
CA LYS A 43 -1.09 -14.77 -6.39
C LYS A 43 -0.64 -14.93 -4.93
N GLU A 44 0.66 -15.16 -4.73
CA GLU A 44 1.27 -15.43 -3.42
C GLU A 44 2.43 -14.47 -3.12
N GLU A 45 2.68 -13.48 -3.98
CA GLU A 45 3.79 -12.54 -3.90
C GLU A 45 3.35 -11.10 -4.08
N LEU A 46 3.99 -10.19 -3.36
CA LEU A 46 3.81 -8.76 -3.50
C LEU A 46 5.12 -8.01 -3.25
N LEU A 47 5.18 -6.80 -3.80
CA LEU A 47 6.22 -5.84 -3.51
C LEU A 47 5.67 -4.76 -2.60
N LEU A 48 6.48 -4.35 -1.62
CA LEU A 48 6.14 -3.28 -0.68
C LEU A 48 7.26 -2.27 -0.68
N THR A 49 6.98 -1.08 -1.18
CA THR A 49 7.89 0.07 -1.07
C THR A 49 7.60 0.77 0.25
N VAL A 50 8.60 1.03 1.07
CA VAL A 50 8.45 1.73 2.36
C VAL A 50 9.37 2.95 2.36
N VAL A 51 8.82 4.11 2.73
CA VAL A 51 9.57 5.36 2.81
C VAL A 51 10.58 5.30 3.96
N ASN A 52 11.77 5.82 3.71
CA ASN A 52 12.83 6.02 4.66
C ASN A 52 12.83 7.48 5.14
N GLU A 53 12.01 7.80 6.14
CA GLU A 53 12.08 9.12 6.79
C GLU A 53 13.07 9.06 7.96
N ASP A 54 14.29 9.58 7.76
CA ASP A 54 15.25 9.80 8.84
C ASP A 54 15.15 11.26 9.33
N LEU A 55 14.46 11.52 10.44
CA LEU A 55 14.48 12.85 11.07
C LEU A 55 15.84 13.20 11.72
N VAL A 56 16.84 12.30 11.64
CA VAL A 56 18.15 12.47 12.28
C VAL A 56 19.18 13.14 11.36
N SER A 57 18.92 13.26 10.05
CA SER A 57 19.89 13.88 9.11
C SER A 57 19.78 15.40 9.04
N PHE A 58 19.78 16.11 10.19
CA PHE A 58 20.21 17.51 10.32
C PHE A 58 20.58 17.85 11.77
N SER A 59 21.44 17.09 12.44
CA SER A 59 21.98 17.53 13.74
C SER A 59 23.32 16.90 14.12
N VAL A 60 24.37 17.08 13.31
CA VAL A 60 25.75 17.09 13.84
C VAL A 60 26.65 18.05 13.03
N GLY A 61 26.98 19.19 13.64
CA GLY A 61 28.33 19.77 13.59
C GLY A 61 28.74 20.61 12.38
N GLY A 62 28.39 21.90 12.35
CA GLY A 62 29.03 22.88 11.47
C GLY A 62 28.66 24.33 11.76
N LYS A 63 29.43 25.01 12.61
CA LYS A 63 29.35 26.47 12.84
C LYS A 63 29.38 27.24 11.50
N LYS A 64 28.36 28.06 11.23
CA LYS A 64 28.50 29.37 10.54
C LYS A 64 27.30 30.27 10.84
N LYS A 65 27.61 31.55 11.06
CA LYS A 65 26.71 32.63 11.45
C LYS A 65 25.89 33.14 10.26
N SER A 66 24.77 33.78 10.61
CA SER A 66 24.16 34.95 9.94
C SER A 66 23.06 34.70 8.91
N GLY A 67 21.82 35.02 9.33
CA GLY A 67 20.98 35.97 8.61
C GLY A 67 19.88 35.41 7.70
N ARG A 68 18.66 35.93 7.94
CA ARG A 68 17.53 36.13 7.02
C ARG A 68 16.43 35.05 7.04
N SER A 69 15.40 35.36 7.83
CA SER A 69 14.05 34.79 7.70
C SER A 69 13.56 34.85 6.26
N HIS A 70 13.17 33.70 5.73
CA HIS A 70 12.30 33.59 4.57
C HIS A 70 11.31 32.46 4.86
N ASN A 71 10.04 32.76 4.58
CA ASN A 71 8.90 31.87 4.75
C ASN A 71 9.14 30.55 4.00
N LEU A 72 9.06 29.42 4.70
CA LEU A 72 9.17 28.10 4.08
C LEU A 72 7.77 27.61 3.70
N THR A 73 7.49 27.82 2.42
CA THR A 73 6.50 27.13 1.59
C THR A 73 6.47 25.63 1.89
N SER A 74 5.26 25.04 1.89
CA SER A 74 5.03 23.61 2.07
C SER A 74 5.92 22.78 1.15
N ALA A 75 6.69 21.85 1.74
CA ALA A 75 7.40 20.84 0.96
C ALA A 75 6.41 20.01 0.12
N PRO A 76 6.74 19.71 -1.15
CA PRO A 76 5.92 18.84 -2.00
C PRO A 76 5.80 17.44 -1.39
N SER A 77 4.70 16.76 -1.69
CA SER A 77 4.53 15.37 -1.27
C SER A 77 5.61 14.52 -1.97
N PRO A 78 6.22 13.51 -1.31
CA PRO A 78 7.15 12.59 -1.94
C PRO A 78 6.58 11.92 -3.20
N TRP A 79 5.27 11.93 -3.39
CA TRP A 79 4.54 11.29 -4.49
C TRP A 79 4.26 12.20 -5.69
N ASP A 80 4.57 13.51 -5.62
CA ASP A 80 4.18 14.50 -6.66
C ASP A 80 4.85 14.29 -8.03
N TRP A 81 5.92 13.50 -8.12
CA TRP A 81 6.68 13.26 -9.37
C TRP A 81 6.47 11.86 -9.97
N LEU A 82 5.72 10.97 -9.29
CA LEU A 82 5.30 9.68 -9.86
C LEU A 82 4.12 9.80 -10.83
N ILE A 83 3.54 11.00 -10.96
CA ILE A 83 2.40 11.29 -11.83
C ILE A 83 2.87 12.06 -13.08
N SER A 84 3.79 11.46 -13.84
CA SER A 84 3.90 11.79 -15.26
C SER A 84 2.81 11.00 -16.00
N PRO A 85 2.08 11.59 -16.97
CA PRO A 85 1.00 10.87 -17.64
C PRO A 85 1.58 9.68 -18.39
N PHE A 86 0.97 8.51 -18.14
CA PHE A 86 1.07 7.30 -18.95
C PHE A 86 1.33 7.68 -20.42
N VAL A 87 2.53 7.40 -20.93
CA VAL A 87 2.81 7.51 -22.35
C VAL A 87 1.94 6.47 -23.04
N PHE A 88 0.85 6.95 -23.64
CA PHE A 88 -0.04 6.18 -24.49
C PHE A 88 0.81 5.67 -25.67
N ARG A 89 1.19 4.40 -25.63
CA ARG A 89 1.91 3.75 -26.72
C ARG A 89 0.87 3.21 -27.71
N ASP A 90 1.06 3.54 -28.99
CA ASP A 90 0.20 3.17 -30.11
C ASP A 90 -0.24 1.69 -30.09
N PRO A 91 -1.53 1.39 -30.37
CA PRO A 91 -2.04 0.03 -30.42
C PRO A 91 -1.75 -0.56 -31.81
N SER A 92 -0.58 -1.17 -32.01
CA SER A 92 -0.35 -2.00 -33.21
C SER A 92 0.56 -3.19 -32.94
N SER A 93 0.16 -4.07 -32.02
CA SER A 93 0.47 -5.50 -32.04
C SER A 93 -0.10 -6.15 -30.77
N GLU A 94 -1.34 -6.65 -30.87
CA GLU A 94 -1.91 -7.56 -29.88
C GLU A 94 -1.24 -8.93 -30.00
N GLU A 95 -0.46 -9.30 -28.99
CA GLU A 95 -0.24 -10.70 -28.63
C GLU A 95 -0.62 -10.88 -27.16
N HIS A 96 -1.43 -11.92 -26.93
CA HIS A 96 -1.94 -12.39 -25.64
C HIS A 96 -0.88 -12.33 -24.54
N LEU A 97 -0.87 -11.27 -23.74
CA LEU A 97 -0.14 -11.22 -22.48
C LEU A 97 -1.12 -10.83 -21.37
N LEU A 98 -1.22 -11.73 -20.38
CA LEU A 98 -1.75 -11.39 -19.06
C LEU A 98 -1.09 -10.09 -18.60
N PRO A 99 -1.78 -9.16 -17.90
CA PRO A 99 -1.19 -7.91 -17.48
C PRO A 99 0.14 -8.21 -16.79
N ALA A 100 1.25 -7.85 -17.46
CA ALA A 100 2.57 -8.15 -16.97
C ALA A 100 2.75 -7.33 -15.69
N SER A 101 2.95 -8.02 -14.57
CA SER A 101 3.36 -7.37 -13.33
C SER A 101 4.61 -6.54 -13.64
N PRO A 102 4.62 -5.24 -13.29
CA PRO A 102 5.71 -4.37 -13.70
C PRO A 102 7.05 -4.95 -13.20
N SER A 103 8.07 -4.85 -14.04
CA SER A 103 9.35 -5.48 -13.74
C SER A 103 10.00 -4.85 -12.50
N GLU A 104 10.89 -5.57 -11.80
CA GLU A 104 11.63 -5.01 -10.65
C GLU A 104 12.39 -3.72 -11.01
N ARG A 105 12.71 -3.52 -12.30
CA ARG A 105 13.35 -2.31 -12.85
C ARG A 105 12.37 -1.18 -13.18
N GLU A 106 11.08 -1.48 -13.26
CA GLU A 106 9.99 -0.55 -13.57
C GLU A 106 9.28 -0.06 -12.29
N ILE A 107 9.26 -0.88 -11.24
CA ILE A 107 8.74 -0.54 -9.90
C ILE A 107 9.83 0.15 -9.06
N ALA A 108 11.10 -0.20 -9.26
CA ALA A 108 12.22 0.52 -8.68
C ALA A 108 12.44 1.82 -9.47
N VAL A 109 11.56 2.81 -9.28
CA VAL A 109 12.08 4.17 -9.36
C VAL A 109 13.03 4.31 -8.17
N PRO A 110 14.32 4.57 -8.39
CA PRO A 110 15.30 4.63 -7.30
C PRO A 110 15.08 5.94 -6.56
N GLU A 111 14.03 5.98 -5.75
CA GLU A 111 13.94 6.93 -4.67
C GLU A 111 15.03 6.54 -3.69
N VAL A 112 16.07 7.37 -3.63
CA VAL A 112 17.16 7.30 -2.64
C VAL A 112 16.65 7.21 -1.20
N ASN A 113 15.35 7.44 -0.97
CA ASN A 113 14.68 7.47 0.32
C ASN A 113 13.60 6.38 0.47
N CYS A 114 13.61 5.27 -0.27
CA CYS A 114 12.63 4.18 -0.09
C CYS A 114 13.27 2.80 -0.11
N THR A 115 12.84 1.91 0.77
CA THR A 115 13.27 0.50 0.83
C THR A 115 12.21 -0.39 0.21
N LEU A 116 12.60 -1.23 -0.75
CA LEU A 116 11.74 -2.19 -1.44
C LEU A 116 11.86 -3.55 -0.77
N PHE A 117 10.71 -4.14 -0.45
CA PHE A 117 10.59 -5.50 0.07
C PHE A 117 9.80 -6.39 -0.87
N LEU A 118 10.16 -7.67 -0.93
CA LEU A 118 9.31 -8.73 -1.46
C LEU A 118 8.65 -9.43 -0.27
N LEU A 119 7.32 -9.49 -0.22
CA LEU A 119 6.61 -10.35 0.72
C LEU A 119 5.97 -11.50 -0.06
N ALA A 120 6.18 -12.73 0.41
CA ALA A 120 5.56 -13.91 -0.19
C ALA A 120 5.01 -14.84 0.89
N GLY A 121 3.82 -15.39 0.66
CA GLY A 121 3.17 -16.36 1.54
C GLY A 121 2.76 -17.60 0.79
N TYR A 122 3.77 -18.37 0.38
CA TYR A 122 3.56 -19.67 -0.24
C TYR A 122 2.94 -20.64 0.77
N VAL A 123 1.85 -21.28 0.34
CA VAL A 123 1.13 -22.28 1.15
C VAL A 123 2.06 -23.38 1.69
N LYS A 124 3.03 -23.81 0.90
CA LYS A 124 4.00 -24.86 1.28
C LYS A 124 4.75 -24.55 2.57
N TYR A 125 4.93 -23.28 2.92
CA TYR A 125 5.69 -22.90 4.11
C TYR A 125 4.82 -22.54 5.33
N GLY A 126 3.50 -22.47 5.17
CA GLY A 126 2.56 -22.20 6.27
C GLY A 126 2.63 -20.79 6.89
N ARG A 127 3.55 -19.93 6.43
CA ARG A 127 3.72 -18.54 6.91
C ARG A 127 4.34 -17.65 5.84
N PRO A 128 4.14 -16.33 5.91
CA PRO A 128 4.79 -15.39 5.01
C PRO A 128 6.28 -15.20 5.34
N TYR A 129 7.02 -14.74 4.34
CA TYR A 129 8.42 -14.33 4.43
C TYR A 129 8.58 -12.99 3.73
N ALA A 130 9.54 -12.20 4.22
CA ALA A 130 9.89 -10.90 3.65
C ALA A 130 11.38 -10.89 3.26
N TRP A 131 11.72 -10.32 2.11
CA TRP A 131 13.10 -10.13 1.65
C TRP A 131 13.33 -8.67 1.30
N ILE A 132 14.54 -8.20 1.56
CA ILE A 132 14.98 -6.87 1.13
C ILE A 132 15.41 -6.94 -0.35
N ARG A 133 14.92 -6.00 -1.15
CA ARG A 133 15.26 -5.88 -2.58
C ARG A 133 16.05 -4.61 -2.90
N SER A 134 15.98 -3.59 -2.05
CA SER A 134 16.83 -2.39 -2.12
C SER A 134 17.29 -1.93 -0.74
N ASN A 135 18.31 -1.06 -0.66
CA ASN A 135 18.80 -0.44 0.58
C ASN A 135 19.15 -1.42 1.72
N HIS A 136 19.67 -2.59 1.36
CA HIS A 136 20.10 -3.65 2.29
C HIS A 136 21.03 -3.17 3.42
N GLU A 137 21.90 -2.21 3.11
CA GLU A 137 22.89 -1.62 4.00
C GLU A 137 22.27 -0.82 5.16
N ARG A 138 21.01 -0.38 5.05
CA ARG A 138 20.31 0.38 6.11
C ARG A 138 19.79 -0.51 7.23
N LEU A 139 19.38 -1.73 6.88
CA LEU A 139 18.66 -2.63 7.79
C LEU A 139 19.51 -3.82 8.22
N VAL A 140 20.63 -4.07 7.53
CA VAL A 140 21.56 -5.15 7.85
C VAL A 140 22.98 -4.59 7.78
N ASN A 141 23.76 -4.82 8.84
CA ASN A 141 25.18 -4.49 8.88
C ASN A 141 25.96 -5.44 7.96
N ILE A 142 25.91 -5.21 6.65
CA ILE A 142 26.60 -6.03 5.66
C ILE A 142 27.91 -5.33 5.30
N GLY A 143 28.96 -5.63 6.06
CA GLY A 143 30.32 -5.50 5.57
C GLY A 143 30.66 -6.69 4.68
N GLY A 144 30.26 -6.67 3.41
CA GLY A 144 30.66 -7.71 2.45
C GLY A 144 29.73 -7.89 1.25
N THR A 145 30.32 -7.92 0.07
CA THR A 145 29.69 -8.03 -1.25
C THR A 145 29.08 -9.42 -1.54
N ASP A 146 28.41 -10.07 -0.58
CA ASP A 146 27.92 -11.44 -0.77
C ASP A 146 26.45 -11.47 -1.22
N SER A 147 26.25 -11.89 -2.47
CA SER A 147 24.95 -12.11 -3.12
C SER A 147 24.01 -13.02 -2.31
N LEU A 148 24.55 -13.91 -1.47
CA LEU A 148 23.80 -14.85 -0.64
C LEU A 148 22.94 -14.16 0.44
N VAL A 149 23.31 -12.94 0.84
CA VAL A 149 22.55 -12.21 1.88
C VAL A 149 21.22 -11.67 1.32
N ARG A 150 21.14 -11.39 0.02
CA ARG A 150 19.92 -10.86 -0.64
C ARG A 150 18.79 -11.90 -0.75
N ASP A 151 19.14 -13.19 -0.68
CA ASP A 151 18.18 -14.29 -0.74
C ASP A 151 17.75 -14.80 0.64
N THR A 152 18.34 -14.25 1.71
CA THR A 152 17.98 -14.61 3.09
C THR A 152 16.75 -13.81 3.51
N PRO A 153 15.64 -14.47 3.93
CA PRO A 153 14.47 -13.76 4.40
C PRO A 153 14.75 -13.06 5.74
N MET A 154 14.11 -11.91 5.95
CA MET A 154 14.18 -11.15 7.18
C MET A 154 13.59 -11.93 8.35
N LYS A 155 14.22 -11.77 9.53
CA LYS A 155 13.72 -12.30 10.80
C LYS A 155 12.87 -11.23 11.48
N LEU A 156 11.61 -11.16 11.10
CA LEU A 156 10.62 -10.28 11.70
C LEU A 156 9.92 -10.97 12.88
N LYS A 157 9.58 -10.20 13.92
CA LYS A 157 8.84 -10.71 15.08
C LYS A 157 7.44 -11.15 14.68
N SER A 158 6.75 -10.33 13.89
CA SER A 158 5.42 -10.65 13.34
C SER A 158 5.41 -11.99 12.57
N ILE A 159 6.43 -12.25 11.75
CA ILE A 159 6.57 -13.52 11.02
C ILE A 159 6.86 -14.69 11.97
N SER A 160 7.68 -14.46 12.99
CA SER A 160 8.02 -15.48 13.99
C SER A 160 6.80 -15.89 14.84
N ASP A 161 5.96 -14.91 15.17
CA ASP A 161 4.73 -15.08 15.95
C ASP A 161 3.52 -15.52 15.10
N TRP A 162 3.70 -15.76 13.79
CA TRP A 162 2.61 -15.97 12.82
C TRP A 162 1.58 -17.02 13.26
N GLN A 163 2.06 -18.19 13.70
CA GLN A 163 1.20 -19.31 14.10
C GLN A 163 0.67 -19.18 15.53
N THR A 164 1.29 -18.36 16.38
CA THR A 164 1.06 -18.38 17.83
C THR A 164 0.20 -17.23 18.31
N ARG A 165 0.22 -16.06 17.63
CA ARG A 165 -0.42 -14.83 18.12
C ARG A 165 -1.49 -14.26 17.20
N GLY A 166 -1.98 -15.07 16.24
CA GLY A 166 -3.02 -14.64 15.30
C GLY A 166 -2.58 -13.47 14.42
N ILE A 167 -1.28 -13.41 14.11
CA ILE A 167 -0.67 -12.33 13.33
C ILE A 167 -1.28 -12.30 11.93
N ARG A 168 -1.45 -11.09 11.44
CA ARG A 168 -1.96 -10.74 10.13
C ARG A 168 -0.88 -10.02 9.36
N VAL A 169 -1.10 -9.89 8.07
CA VAL A 169 -0.07 -9.31 7.20
C VAL A 169 0.08 -7.81 7.39
N TRP A 170 -0.96 -7.10 7.80
CA TRP A 170 -0.80 -5.70 8.21
C TRP A 170 0.17 -5.57 9.40
N ASP A 171 0.26 -6.55 10.30
CA ASP A 171 1.23 -6.49 11.40
C ASP A 171 2.67 -6.54 10.86
N ILE A 172 2.92 -7.38 9.85
CA ILE A 172 4.21 -7.44 9.13
C ILE A 172 4.51 -6.10 8.45
N VAL A 173 3.52 -5.51 7.78
CA VAL A 173 3.65 -4.20 7.13
C VAL A 173 3.96 -3.12 8.17
N SER A 174 3.27 -3.11 9.32
CA SER A 174 3.51 -2.14 10.39
C SER A 174 4.93 -2.26 10.97
N GLU A 175 5.43 -3.49 11.16
CA GLU A 175 6.80 -3.74 11.61
C GLU A 175 7.82 -3.22 10.59
N LEU A 176 7.61 -3.51 9.29
CA LEU A 176 8.48 -3.01 8.22
C LEU A 176 8.48 -1.47 8.13
N VAL A 177 7.31 -0.84 8.25
CA VAL A 177 7.21 0.63 8.29
C VAL A 177 8.00 1.19 9.48
N CYS A 178 7.80 0.66 10.68
CA CYS A 178 8.49 1.10 11.88
C CYS A 178 10.02 0.89 11.83
N LEU A 179 10.49 -0.13 11.09
CA LEU A 179 11.91 -0.38 10.87
C LEU A 179 12.55 0.61 9.89
N CYS A 180 11.81 1.08 8.89
CA CYS A 180 12.33 1.99 7.86
C CYS A 180 12.24 3.48 8.23
N THR A 181 11.42 3.83 9.22
CA THR A 181 11.12 5.22 9.61
C THR A 181 11.69 5.55 10.98
N ILE A 182 12.43 6.66 11.08
CA ILE A 182 13.10 7.10 12.31
C ILE A 182 12.76 8.58 12.56
N PRO A 183 11.98 8.90 13.61
CA PRO A 183 11.33 7.97 14.55
C PRO A 183 10.21 7.17 13.88
N SER A 184 9.92 6.00 14.43
CA SER A 184 8.79 5.19 13.96
C SER A 184 7.48 6.00 14.08
N PRO A 185 6.60 5.95 13.07
CA PRO A 185 5.38 6.75 13.04
C PRO A 185 4.42 6.29 14.14
N SER A 186 3.65 7.24 14.65
CA SER A 186 2.55 6.95 15.58
C SER A 186 1.44 6.14 14.93
N ASN A 187 1.28 6.23 13.60
CA ASN A 187 0.34 5.45 12.80
C ASN A 187 1.02 4.96 11.51
N PRO A 188 1.40 3.67 11.41
CA PRO A 188 2.02 3.11 10.21
C PRO A 188 1.06 3.07 9.01
N PHE A 189 -0.26 3.15 9.24
CA PHE A 189 -1.30 3.16 8.21
C PHE A 189 -1.88 4.56 7.97
N ALA A 190 -1.16 5.62 8.35
CA ALA A 190 -1.60 6.99 8.07
C ALA A 190 -1.83 7.20 6.57
N LEU A 191 -2.92 7.88 6.24
CA LEU A 191 -3.31 8.12 4.86
C LEU A 191 -2.72 9.44 4.34
N ASP A 192 -2.30 9.46 3.08
CA ASP A 192 -2.02 10.71 2.38
C ASP A 192 -3.33 11.33 1.88
N MET A 193 -4.00 12.04 2.79
CA MET A 193 -5.25 12.73 2.46
C MET A 193 -5.09 13.80 1.37
N ARG A 194 -3.88 14.33 1.15
CA ARG A 194 -3.63 15.30 0.07
C ARG A 194 -3.68 14.61 -1.28
N TYR A 195 -3.01 13.47 -1.38
CA TYR A 195 -3.09 12.60 -2.56
C TYR A 195 -4.54 12.14 -2.81
N ILE A 196 -5.23 11.61 -1.80
CA ILE A 196 -6.61 11.12 -1.98
C ILE A 196 -7.54 12.25 -2.45
N GLN A 197 -7.37 13.46 -1.92
CA GLN A 197 -8.15 14.64 -2.32
C GLN A 197 -7.75 15.21 -3.69
N SER A 198 -6.59 14.87 -4.25
CA SER A 198 -6.21 15.31 -5.60
C SER A 198 -6.79 14.41 -6.70
N LEU A 199 -7.16 13.17 -6.36
CA LEU A 199 -7.76 12.23 -7.31
C LEU A 199 -9.07 12.74 -7.92
N PRO A 200 -9.35 12.44 -9.21
CA PRO A 200 -10.66 12.65 -9.81
C PRO A 200 -11.78 11.98 -9.02
N PHE A 201 -13.01 12.51 -9.07
CA PHE A 201 -14.13 12.00 -8.25
C PHE A 201 -14.38 10.48 -8.39
N PRO A 202 -14.33 9.87 -9.61
CA PRO A 202 -14.54 8.42 -9.75
C PRO A 202 -13.49 7.62 -8.99
N ASP A 203 -12.22 7.97 -9.18
CA ASP A 203 -11.08 7.29 -8.56
C ASP A 203 -11.05 7.53 -7.06
N ARG A 204 -11.31 8.77 -6.64
CA ARG A 204 -11.42 9.14 -5.22
C ARG A 204 -12.49 8.33 -4.50
N PHE A 205 -13.68 8.18 -5.09
CA PHE A 205 -14.75 7.38 -4.51
C PHE A 205 -14.35 5.91 -4.36
N LEU A 206 -13.72 5.33 -5.38
CA LEU A 206 -13.24 3.95 -5.35
C LEU A 206 -12.13 3.74 -4.31
N VAL A 207 -11.10 4.59 -4.34
CA VAL A 207 -9.95 4.53 -3.42
C VAL A 207 -10.41 4.71 -1.98
N THR A 208 -11.23 5.72 -1.69
CA THR A 208 -11.74 5.95 -0.33
C THR A 208 -12.60 4.79 0.18
N GLY A 209 -13.41 4.16 -0.67
CA GLY A 209 -14.20 2.99 -0.30
C GLY A 209 -13.33 1.76 -0.01
N ALA A 210 -12.31 1.53 -0.83
CA ALA A 210 -11.38 0.41 -0.67
C ALA A 210 -10.50 0.58 0.59
N LEU A 211 -9.98 1.80 0.82
CA LEU A 211 -9.24 2.15 2.04
C LEU A 211 -10.13 2.03 3.30
N LEU A 212 -11.40 2.46 3.24
CA LEU A 212 -12.33 2.31 4.37
C LEU A 212 -12.54 0.84 4.72
N ASN A 213 -12.79 0.00 3.71
CA ASN A 213 -12.96 -1.43 3.93
C ASN A 213 -11.72 -2.04 4.60
N PHE A 214 -10.51 -1.64 4.20
CA PHE A 214 -9.28 -2.08 4.86
C PHE A 214 -9.19 -1.60 6.31
N LEU A 215 -9.38 -0.31 6.58
CA LEU A 215 -9.28 0.23 7.93
C LEU A 215 -10.37 -0.35 8.85
N GLU A 216 -11.57 -0.59 8.34
CA GLU A 216 -12.64 -1.24 9.10
C GLU A 216 -12.31 -2.71 9.41
N MET A 217 -11.72 -3.44 8.46
CA MET A 217 -11.17 -4.77 8.76
C MET A 217 -10.10 -4.72 9.84
N TYR A 218 -9.19 -3.74 9.78
CA TYR A 218 -8.17 -3.55 10.81
C TYR A 218 -8.81 -3.24 12.18
N VAL A 219 -9.82 -2.39 12.25
CA VAL A 219 -10.52 -2.07 13.51
C VAL A 219 -11.25 -3.30 14.09
N VAL A 220 -11.78 -4.18 13.24
CA VAL A 220 -12.49 -5.38 13.69
C VAL A 220 -11.54 -6.48 14.15
N TYR A 221 -10.45 -6.71 13.41
CA TYR A 221 -9.57 -7.87 13.60
C TYR A 221 -8.17 -7.54 14.13
N GLY A 222 -7.82 -6.26 14.21
CA GLY A 222 -6.53 -5.80 14.69
C GLY A 222 -6.38 -5.93 16.20
N ASN A 223 -5.14 -6.03 16.65
CA ASN A 223 -4.81 -6.08 18.06
C ASN A 223 -5.03 -4.70 18.72
N ARG A 224 -5.92 -4.64 19.71
CA ARG A 224 -6.26 -3.40 20.42
C ARG A 224 -5.18 -2.91 21.37
N ASP A 225 -4.25 -3.79 21.74
CA ASP A 225 -3.14 -3.46 22.63
C ASP A 225 -1.99 -2.76 21.86
N GLU A 226 -2.06 -2.70 20.52
CA GLU A 226 -1.08 -1.99 19.72
C GLU A 226 -1.20 -0.47 19.91
N LEU A 227 -0.06 0.19 20.12
CA LEU A 227 -0.01 1.64 20.37
C LEU A 227 -0.64 2.50 19.27
N HIS A 228 -0.64 1.99 18.04
CA HIS A 228 -1.18 2.70 16.88
C HIS A 228 -2.66 2.39 16.60
N TYR A 229 -3.28 1.45 17.34
CA TYR A 229 -4.68 1.05 17.09
C TYR A 229 -5.64 2.23 17.17
N ASP A 230 -5.58 3.02 18.24
CA ASP A 230 -6.43 4.20 18.40
C ASP A 230 -6.21 5.23 17.29
N LYS A 231 -4.98 5.34 16.79
CA LYS A 231 -4.65 6.24 15.68
C LYS A 231 -5.24 5.77 14.36
N VAL A 232 -5.29 4.46 14.11
CA VAL A 232 -5.99 3.91 12.94
C VAL A 232 -7.50 4.14 13.05
N VAL A 233 -8.10 3.99 14.24
CA VAL A 233 -9.52 4.28 14.48
C VAL A 233 -9.85 5.76 14.21
N GLU A 234 -8.94 6.68 14.59
CA GLU A 234 -9.08 8.11 14.32
C GLU A 234 -9.14 8.43 12.80
N GLU A 235 -8.44 7.68 11.94
CA GLU A 235 -8.41 7.86 10.48
C GLU A 235 -9.73 7.50 9.78
N VAL A 236 -10.53 6.59 10.35
CA VAL A 236 -11.75 6.07 9.69
C VAL A 236 -12.79 7.19 9.50
N LYS A 237 -12.95 8.08 10.49
CA LYS A 237 -13.97 9.14 10.46
C LYS A 237 -13.76 10.15 9.32
N PRO A 238 -12.58 10.79 9.17
CA PRO A 238 -12.35 11.74 8.07
C PRO A 238 -12.44 11.05 6.70
N LEU A 239 -11.91 9.83 6.57
CA LEU A 239 -12.00 9.07 5.32
C LEU A 239 -13.45 8.77 4.93
N ARG A 240 -14.30 8.38 5.90
CA ARG A 240 -15.73 8.11 5.67
C ARG A 240 -16.48 9.35 5.18
N ARG A 241 -16.20 10.51 5.77
CA ARG A 241 -16.78 11.79 5.31
C ARG A 241 -16.38 12.07 3.87
N LEU A 242 -15.11 11.88 3.53
CA LEU A 242 -14.60 12.10 2.18
C LEU A 242 -15.23 11.12 1.16
N HIS A 243 -15.42 9.85 1.53
CA HIS A 243 -16.08 8.87 0.67
C HIS A 243 -17.52 9.26 0.33
N VAL A 244 -18.31 9.65 1.35
CA VAL A 244 -19.70 10.10 1.16
C VAL A 244 -19.75 11.38 0.32
N GLN A 245 -18.84 12.33 0.57
CA GLN A 245 -18.75 13.55 -0.25
C GLN A 245 -18.46 13.21 -1.72
N SER A 246 -17.49 12.33 -1.96
CA SER A 246 -17.10 11.91 -3.32
C SER A 246 -18.26 11.23 -4.06
N LEU A 247 -19.06 10.43 -3.35
CA LEU A 247 -20.27 9.80 -3.91
C LEU A 247 -21.32 10.84 -4.32
N LEU A 248 -21.57 11.85 -3.48
CA LEU A 248 -22.54 12.91 -3.78
C LEU A 248 -22.10 13.77 -4.97
N GLU A 249 -20.80 14.05 -5.08
CA GLU A 249 -20.22 14.77 -6.22
C GLU A 249 -20.35 13.98 -7.52
N LEU A 250 -20.10 12.67 -7.48
CA LEU A 250 -20.31 11.78 -8.63
C LEU A 250 -21.76 11.73 -9.11
N GLN A 251 -22.72 11.67 -8.17
CA GLN A 251 -24.14 11.69 -8.49
C GLN A 251 -24.52 13.00 -9.19
N ARG A 252 -24.07 14.14 -8.65
CA ARG A 252 -24.33 15.46 -9.25
C ARG A 252 -23.76 15.59 -10.66
N CYS A 253 -22.53 15.15 -10.90
CA CYS A 253 -21.92 15.19 -12.24
C CYS A 253 -22.68 14.31 -13.25
N ARG A 254 -23.16 13.14 -12.82
CA ARG A 254 -23.96 12.24 -13.66
C ARG A 254 -25.31 12.86 -14.03
N ASP A 255 -25.96 13.55 -13.10
CA ASP A 255 -27.25 14.18 -13.33
C ASP A 255 -27.13 15.39 -14.27
N THR A 256 -26.10 16.22 -14.11
CA THR A 256 -25.81 17.34 -15.04
C THR A 256 -25.52 16.84 -16.45
N SER A 257 -24.74 15.77 -16.60
CA SER A 257 -24.44 15.18 -17.92
C SER A 257 -25.68 14.58 -18.60
N ARG A 258 -26.63 14.04 -17.83
CA ARG A 258 -27.91 13.55 -18.36
C ARG A 258 -28.80 14.69 -18.85
N LEU A 259 -28.80 15.82 -18.15
CA LEU A 259 -29.57 17.01 -18.55
C LEU A 259 -28.98 17.69 -19.80
N SER A 260 -27.65 17.67 -19.99
CA SER A 260 -26.99 18.28 -21.15
C SER A 260 -27.09 17.45 -22.44
N CYS A 261 -27.40 16.14 -22.35
CA CYS A 261 -27.56 15.25 -23.50
C CYS A 261 -29.02 15.05 -23.94
N SER A 262 -29.98 15.77 -23.34
CA SER A 262 -31.35 15.77 -23.87
C SER A 262 -31.38 16.68 -25.10
N PRO A 263 -31.58 16.16 -26.33
CA PRO A 263 -31.83 17.03 -27.46
C PRO A 263 -33.12 17.76 -27.15
N ALA A 264 -33.07 19.09 -27.22
CA ALA A 264 -34.29 19.88 -27.31
C ALA A 264 -35.09 19.29 -28.47
N ALA A 265 -36.27 18.74 -28.17
CA ALA A 265 -37.28 18.48 -29.18
C ALA A 265 -37.61 19.84 -29.80
N GLN A 266 -36.88 20.21 -30.85
CA GLN A 266 -37.35 21.13 -31.85
C GLN A 266 -38.51 20.43 -32.54
N ASP A 267 -39.72 20.80 -32.15
CA ASP A 267 -40.85 20.74 -33.07
C ASP A 267 -41.78 21.93 -32.81
N SER A 268 -41.26 23.10 -33.19
CA SER A 268 -42.00 24.23 -33.74
C SER A 268 -41.22 24.54 -35.01
N SER A 269 -41.77 24.59 -36.22
CA SER A 269 -43.07 25.09 -36.67
C SER A 269 -43.12 24.94 -38.20
N GLU A 270 -44.25 25.32 -38.81
CA GLU A 270 -44.53 25.59 -40.25
C GLU A 270 -45.42 24.50 -40.90
N GLU A 271 -46.51 24.79 -41.62
CA GLU A 271 -47.19 26.02 -42.04
C GLU A 271 -48.57 25.60 -42.64
N GLU A 272 -49.52 26.56 -42.65
CA GLU A 272 -50.83 26.58 -43.35
C GLU A 272 -52.01 25.68 -42.90
#